data_AF-A0A9X8ZCT5-F1
#
_entry.id   AF-A0A9X8ZCT5-F1
#
_cell.length_a   1.000
_cell.length_b   1.000
_cell.length_c   1.000
_cell.angle_alpha   90.00
_cell.angle_beta   90.00
_cell.angle_gamma   90.00
#
_symmetry.space_group_name_H-M   'P 1'
#
loop_
_entity.id
_entity.type
_entity.pdbx_description
1 polymer ?
#
loop_
_entity_poly.entity_id
_entity_poly.type
_entity_poly.pdbx_seq_one_letter_code
_entity_poly.pdbx_strand_id
1 'polypeptide(L)'
;MNNSSVASSTSEESLNIATIAAEGLGDKLPHLWLNRGDLSQKLMFRSLFLPDADLKNEKPDLAESYTVSDDKLTYKITMKDGVKWHDGQNLTGEDVEWSIGMVLKASQVNAIYTSAFSSIEGAEAWIAKKSDHISGISVDGKTITIKLSKPVGNFIPVLGQFAIYPEHLLKDENPLEIHNSDFWKNPIGNGMYKLEKLEPGNYASFVPAETYEGKKPKIKKIVLTTVSEPTSAAKTGKLDFFNTNVVEIIESMKSVDNFAANSIDMLFYRYLVVNIQDAEGNKNEEMADKRVREALMYGIDRKILAEKLYPNLATSLNTGVPSSFKEYDTEASEYEFN
;
A
#
# COMPACT_ATOMS: atom_id res chain seq x y z
N MET A 1 15.79 -2.60 -35.99
CA MET A 1 16.47 -1.83 -34.93
C MET A 1 15.87 -0.44 -34.93
N ASN A 2 14.76 -0.24 -34.21
CA ASN A 2 14.19 1.09 -34.00
C ASN A 2 14.71 1.58 -32.64
N ASN A 3 15.67 2.49 -32.69
CA ASN A 3 16.12 3.26 -31.55
C ASN A 3 15.01 4.27 -31.22
N SER A 4 14.09 3.89 -30.34
CA SER A 4 13.19 4.83 -29.68
C SER A 4 14.05 5.66 -28.71
N SER A 5 14.51 6.81 -29.19
CA SER A 5 15.14 7.82 -28.36
C SER A 5 14.12 8.32 -27.34
N VAL A 6 14.17 7.80 -26.12
CA VAL A 6 13.55 8.45 -24.96
C VAL A 6 14.23 9.80 -24.83
N ALA A 7 13.54 10.85 -25.24
CA ALA A 7 13.99 12.22 -25.09
C ALA A 7 14.24 12.47 -23.59
N SER A 8 15.51 12.64 -23.23
CA SER A 8 15.93 13.23 -21.97
C SER A 8 15.44 14.67 -21.97
N SER A 9 14.28 14.91 -21.39
CA SER A 9 13.85 16.24 -20.97
C SER A 9 13.95 16.30 -19.45
N THR A 10 15.16 16.31 -18.92
CA THR A 10 15.41 16.82 -17.57
C THR A 10 15.23 18.34 -17.64
N SER A 11 13.98 18.81 -17.69
CA SER A 11 13.71 20.18 -17.30
C SER A 11 13.95 20.27 -15.79
N GLU A 12 14.46 21.40 -15.29
CA GLU A 12 14.79 21.63 -13.87
C GLU A 12 13.61 21.43 -12.90
N GLU A 13 12.43 21.04 -13.39
CA GLU A 13 11.19 20.85 -12.64
C GLU A 13 10.55 19.46 -12.81
N SER A 14 11.23 18.50 -13.44
CA SER A 14 10.78 17.11 -13.56
C SER A 14 11.49 16.17 -12.58
N LEU A 15 10.76 15.25 -11.95
CA LEU A 15 11.30 14.16 -11.14
C LEU A 15 11.10 12.82 -11.86
N ASN A 16 12.18 12.15 -12.23
CA ASN A 16 12.16 10.83 -12.84
C ASN A 16 12.25 9.77 -11.74
N ILE A 17 11.20 8.97 -11.59
CA ILE A 17 11.14 7.88 -10.63
C ILE A 17 11.06 6.53 -11.35
N ALA A 18 11.48 5.46 -10.68
CA ALA A 18 11.38 4.14 -11.27
C ALA A 18 10.89 3.06 -10.30
N THR A 19 10.12 2.13 -10.87
CA THR A 19 9.89 0.80 -10.31
C THR A 19 10.93 -0.15 -10.87
N ILE A 20 11.47 -1.02 -10.03
CA ILE A 20 12.44 -2.04 -10.47
C ILE A 20 11.65 -3.25 -10.98
N ALA A 21 11.63 -3.44 -12.28
CA ALA A 21 10.91 -4.54 -12.94
C ALA A 21 11.56 -4.87 -14.28
N ALA A 22 11.40 -6.13 -14.72
CA ALA A 22 11.87 -6.57 -16.03
C ALA A 22 10.91 -6.14 -17.17
N GLU A 23 9.63 -5.98 -16.86
CA GLU A 23 8.59 -5.61 -17.82
C GLU A 23 8.21 -4.14 -17.70
N GLY A 24 7.77 -3.57 -18.83
CA GLY A 24 7.25 -2.20 -18.92
C GLY A 24 5.96 -2.01 -18.12
N LEU A 25 5.54 -0.75 -17.97
CA LEU A 25 4.23 -0.46 -17.36
C LEU A 25 3.11 -1.10 -18.19
N GLY A 26 2.08 -1.62 -17.53
CA GLY A 26 0.88 -2.14 -18.20
C GLY A 26 0.05 -1.03 -18.87
N ASP A 27 -1.08 -1.42 -19.45
CA ASP A 27 -2.07 -0.49 -19.99
C ASP A 27 -2.98 0.15 -18.92
N LYS A 28 -2.81 -0.28 -17.67
CA LYS A 28 -3.51 0.20 -16.47
C LYS A 28 -2.51 0.47 -15.34
N LEU A 29 -2.77 1.50 -14.54
CA LEU A 29 -2.09 1.65 -13.25
C LEU A 29 -2.61 0.58 -12.27
N PRO A 30 -1.77 0.07 -11.35
CA PRO A 30 -2.22 -0.94 -10.40
C PRO A 30 -3.26 -0.34 -9.44
N HIS A 31 -4.30 -1.11 -9.14
CA HIS A 31 -5.22 -0.77 -8.06
C HIS A 31 -4.49 -0.76 -6.70
N LEU A 32 -4.91 0.09 -5.77
CA LEU A 32 -4.15 0.44 -4.56
C LEU A 32 -4.54 -0.33 -3.30
N TRP A 33 -5.65 -1.08 -3.35
CA TRP A 33 -6.12 -1.84 -2.19
C TRP A 33 -5.39 -3.16 -1.97
N LEU A 34 -4.61 -3.67 -2.91
CA LEU A 34 -3.72 -4.82 -2.66
C LEU A 34 -2.36 -4.33 -2.20
N ASN A 35 -1.82 -3.36 -2.92
CA ASN A 35 -0.59 -2.67 -2.60
C ASN A 35 -0.77 -1.18 -2.89
N ARG A 36 -0.44 -0.32 -1.91
CA ARG A 36 -0.58 1.14 -2.02
C ARG A 36 0.29 1.77 -3.13
N GLY A 37 1.16 0.97 -3.75
CA GLY A 37 1.95 1.36 -4.92
C GLY A 37 3.13 2.25 -4.58
N ASP A 38 3.70 2.85 -5.62
CA ASP A 38 4.90 3.68 -5.54
C ASP A 38 4.55 5.12 -5.16
N LEU A 39 5.59 5.97 -5.11
CA LEU A 39 5.48 7.37 -4.74
C LEU A 39 4.40 8.10 -5.57
N SER A 40 4.36 7.92 -6.89
CA SER A 40 3.37 8.56 -7.76
C SER A 40 1.92 8.24 -7.38
N GLN A 41 1.62 6.97 -7.09
CA GLN A 41 0.28 6.52 -6.72
C GLN A 41 -0.12 7.07 -5.35
N LYS A 42 0.81 7.09 -4.37
CA LYS A 42 0.62 7.70 -3.05
C LYS A 42 0.39 9.21 -3.12
N LEU A 43 0.96 9.87 -4.12
CA LEU A 43 0.75 11.30 -4.37
C LEU A 43 -0.53 11.59 -5.16
N MET A 44 -1.11 10.57 -5.81
CA MET A 44 -2.34 10.66 -6.59
C MET A 44 -3.61 10.30 -5.79
N PHE A 45 -3.51 9.36 -4.85
CA PHE A 45 -4.61 8.93 -3.99
C PHE A 45 -4.25 9.07 -2.51
N ARG A 46 -5.12 9.76 -1.76
CA ARG A 46 -4.97 10.00 -0.33
C ARG A 46 -5.87 9.07 0.49
N SER A 47 -5.60 9.10 1.79
CA SER A 47 -6.33 8.38 2.83
C SER A 47 -6.86 9.37 3.85
N LEU A 48 -7.72 8.90 4.77
CA LEU A 48 -8.23 9.77 5.84
C LEU A 48 -7.09 10.36 6.68
N PHE A 49 -6.09 9.54 6.95
CA PHE A 49 -4.89 9.92 7.68
C PHE A 49 -3.63 9.58 6.89
N LEU A 50 -2.49 10.08 7.35
CA LEU A 50 -1.18 9.82 6.77
C LEU A 50 -0.22 9.48 7.92
N PRO A 51 0.48 8.33 7.89
CA PRO A 51 1.49 8.04 8.91
C PRO A 51 2.61 9.09 8.90
N ASP A 52 3.19 9.32 10.08
CA ASP A 52 4.46 10.02 10.22
C ASP A 52 5.63 9.19 9.67
N ALA A 53 6.80 9.81 9.57
CA ALA A 53 7.95 9.21 8.90
C ALA A 53 8.50 7.99 9.66
N ASP A 54 8.27 7.90 10.97
CA ASP A 54 8.65 6.76 11.81
C ASP A 54 7.50 5.76 12.05
N LEU A 55 6.35 5.95 11.39
CA LEU A 55 5.19 5.05 11.39
C LEU A 55 4.60 4.81 12.79
N LYS A 56 4.74 5.77 13.70
CA LYS A 56 4.24 5.67 15.08
C LYS A 56 2.89 6.35 15.28
N ASN A 57 2.58 7.36 14.48
CA ASN A 57 1.33 8.11 14.59
C ASN A 57 0.76 8.44 13.22
N GLU A 58 -0.56 8.59 13.15
CA GLU A 58 -1.26 9.05 11.96
C GLU A 58 -1.70 10.50 12.14
N LYS A 59 -1.24 11.36 11.22
CA LYS A 59 -1.67 12.75 11.15
C LYS A 59 -2.86 12.91 10.19
N PRO A 60 -3.71 13.93 10.39
CA PRO A 60 -4.85 14.21 9.51
C PRO A 60 -4.43 14.44 8.04
N ASP A 61 -5.14 13.80 7.10
CA ASP A 61 -4.99 14.06 5.66
C ASP A 61 -6.32 14.41 4.98
N LEU A 62 -7.14 13.47 4.49
CA LEU A 62 -8.50 13.81 4.02
C LEU A 62 -9.42 14.16 5.20
N ALA A 63 -9.15 13.60 6.38
CA ALA A 63 -9.75 14.02 7.64
C ALA A 63 -9.04 15.24 8.21
N GLU A 64 -9.78 16.05 8.97
CA GLU A 64 -9.27 17.13 9.83
C GLU A 64 -8.90 16.59 11.22
N SER A 65 -9.74 15.71 11.78
CA SER A 65 -9.54 15.15 13.11
C SER A 65 -10.34 13.86 13.31
N TYR A 66 -10.07 13.17 14.41
CA TYR A 66 -10.93 12.09 14.89
C TYR A 66 -10.98 12.03 16.41
N THR A 67 -12.04 11.42 16.95
CA THR A 67 -12.12 10.99 18.34
C THR A 67 -12.41 9.50 18.43
N VAL A 68 -11.98 8.88 19.52
CA VAL A 68 -12.22 7.46 19.81
C VAL A 68 -12.86 7.36 21.18
N SER A 69 -13.96 6.63 21.29
CA SER A 69 -14.62 6.37 22.58
C SER A 69 -13.72 5.59 23.56
N ASP A 70 -14.05 5.64 24.84
CA ASP A 70 -13.28 4.99 25.90
C ASP A 70 -13.18 3.47 25.71
N ASP A 71 -14.27 2.85 25.25
CA ASP A 71 -14.37 1.42 24.92
C ASP A 71 -13.64 1.01 23.61
N LYS A 72 -13.08 1.98 22.88
CA LYS A 72 -12.40 1.80 21.58
C LYS A 72 -13.28 1.24 20.47
N LEU A 73 -14.59 1.38 20.59
CA LEU A 73 -15.56 0.87 19.60
C LEU A 73 -16.08 1.93 18.65
N THR A 74 -16.13 3.20 19.05
CA THR A 74 -16.71 4.27 18.22
C THR A 74 -15.64 5.27 17.81
N TYR A 75 -15.50 5.45 16.50
CA TYR A 75 -14.61 6.41 15.86
C TYR A 75 -15.46 7.49 15.21
N LYS A 76 -15.25 8.76 15.58
CA LYS A 76 -15.87 9.90 14.91
C LYS A 76 -14.80 10.66 14.15
N ILE A 77 -14.90 10.67 12.83
CA ILE A 77 -13.92 11.26 11.93
C ILE A 77 -14.55 12.52 11.33
N THR A 78 -13.86 13.65 11.44
CA THR A 78 -14.31 14.91 10.82
C THR A 78 -13.52 15.12 9.54
N MET A 79 -14.19 15.25 8.40
CA MET A 79 -13.59 15.49 7.08
C MET A 79 -13.13 16.93 6.91
N LYS A 80 -12.07 17.15 6.13
CA LYS A 80 -11.64 18.51 5.75
C LYS A 80 -12.62 19.17 4.78
N ASP A 81 -12.58 20.50 4.78
CA ASP A 81 -13.34 21.33 3.86
C ASP A 81 -12.68 21.45 2.49
N GLY A 82 -13.51 21.49 1.45
CA GLY A 82 -13.07 21.84 0.10
C GLY A 82 -12.21 20.77 -0.59
N VAL A 83 -12.15 19.56 -0.03
CA VAL A 83 -11.46 18.44 -0.64
C VAL A 83 -12.21 18.01 -1.90
N LYS A 84 -11.46 17.83 -2.99
CA LYS A 84 -12.02 17.53 -4.31
C LYS A 84 -11.27 16.39 -5.00
N TRP A 85 -12.01 15.65 -5.80
CA TRP A 85 -11.47 14.74 -6.80
C TRP A 85 -10.79 15.53 -7.93
N HIS A 86 -9.95 14.88 -8.73
CA HIS A 86 -9.25 15.51 -9.86
C HIS A 86 -10.19 15.96 -10.98
N ASP A 87 -11.42 15.45 -11.02
CA ASP A 87 -12.50 15.88 -11.92
C ASP A 87 -13.30 17.09 -11.39
N GLY A 88 -12.97 17.59 -10.19
CA GLY A 88 -13.57 18.77 -9.57
C GLY A 88 -14.77 18.50 -8.67
N GLN A 89 -15.29 17.27 -8.63
CA GLN A 89 -16.35 16.88 -7.70
C GLN A 89 -15.84 16.92 -6.25
N ASN A 90 -16.76 17.17 -5.31
CA ASN A 90 -16.40 17.16 -3.90
C ASN A 90 -16.16 15.71 -3.46
N LEU A 91 -15.14 15.50 -2.62
CA LEU A 91 -14.95 14.25 -1.91
C LEU A 91 -15.74 14.32 -0.61
N THR A 92 -16.64 13.37 -0.37
CA THR A 92 -17.56 13.40 0.77
C THR A 92 -17.41 12.17 1.67
N GLY A 93 -18.17 12.11 2.76
CA GLY A 93 -18.16 10.94 3.64
C GLY A 93 -18.75 9.70 2.99
N GLU A 94 -19.64 9.88 2.02
CA GLU A 94 -20.25 8.82 1.22
C GLU A 94 -19.19 8.07 0.38
N ASP A 95 -18.21 8.77 -0.20
CA ASP A 95 -17.07 8.12 -0.89
C ASP A 95 -16.27 7.19 0.06
N VAL A 96 -16.16 7.58 1.33
CA VAL A 96 -15.44 6.82 2.36
C VAL A 96 -16.23 5.59 2.77
N GLU A 97 -17.53 5.76 3.07
CA GLU A 97 -18.44 4.65 3.37
C GLU A 97 -18.47 3.64 2.22
N TRP A 98 -18.65 4.14 0.99
CA TRP A 98 -18.65 3.32 -0.21
C TRP A 98 -17.33 2.57 -0.39
N SER A 99 -16.19 3.25 -0.23
CA SER A 99 -14.87 2.62 -0.35
C SER A 99 -14.71 1.47 0.66
N ILE A 100 -15.09 1.68 1.93
CA ILE A 100 -15.04 0.65 2.99
C ILE A 100 -15.99 -0.52 2.65
N GLY A 101 -17.18 -0.23 2.13
CA GLY A 101 -18.11 -1.26 1.68
C GLY A 101 -17.56 -2.09 0.51
N MET A 102 -16.97 -1.41 -0.48
CA MET A 102 -16.48 -2.03 -1.70
C MET A 102 -15.26 -2.93 -1.44
N VAL A 103 -14.30 -2.49 -0.60
CA VAL A 103 -13.10 -3.29 -0.28
C VAL A 103 -13.45 -4.61 0.43
N LEU A 104 -14.54 -4.67 1.21
CA LEU A 104 -15.01 -5.89 1.87
C LEU A 104 -15.53 -6.96 0.90
N LYS A 105 -15.87 -6.58 -0.33
CA LYS A 105 -16.37 -7.49 -1.37
C LYS A 105 -15.35 -7.76 -2.48
N ALA A 106 -14.24 -7.02 -2.50
CA ALA A 106 -13.27 -7.08 -3.57
C ALA A 106 -12.36 -8.32 -3.47
N SER A 107 -12.00 -8.89 -4.62
CA SER A 107 -11.25 -10.15 -4.72
C SER A 107 -9.74 -9.98 -4.51
N GLN A 108 -9.18 -8.86 -4.95
CA GLN A 108 -7.77 -8.53 -4.80
C GLN A 108 -7.66 -7.35 -3.84
N VAL A 109 -7.38 -7.63 -2.58
CA VAL A 109 -7.21 -6.62 -1.52
C VAL A 109 -6.22 -7.13 -0.48
N ASN A 110 -5.58 -6.21 0.21
CA ASN A 110 -4.74 -6.53 1.34
C ASN A 110 -5.62 -6.99 2.51
N ALA A 111 -5.30 -8.14 3.09
CA ALA A 111 -6.06 -8.72 4.18
C ALA A 111 -6.16 -7.81 5.42
N ILE A 112 -5.26 -6.83 5.58
CA ILE A 112 -5.33 -5.87 6.68
C ILE A 112 -6.63 -5.05 6.63
N TYR A 113 -7.10 -4.70 5.43
CA TYR A 113 -8.33 -3.94 5.23
C TYR A 113 -9.55 -4.79 5.58
N THR A 114 -9.63 -5.99 5.01
CA THR A 114 -10.76 -6.88 5.27
C THR A 114 -10.81 -7.32 6.73
N SER A 115 -9.67 -7.58 7.37
CA SER A 115 -9.60 -7.93 8.80
C SER A 115 -10.12 -6.81 9.70
N ALA A 116 -9.70 -5.57 9.46
CA ALA A 116 -10.14 -4.42 10.24
C ALA A 116 -11.61 -4.07 9.98
N PHE A 117 -12.01 -3.93 8.71
CA PHE A 117 -13.35 -3.47 8.34
C PHE A 117 -14.44 -4.54 8.55
N SER A 118 -14.09 -5.83 8.58
CA SER A 118 -15.05 -6.88 8.97
C SER A 118 -15.45 -6.78 10.44
N SER A 119 -14.70 -6.02 11.25
CA SER A 119 -15.07 -5.73 12.65
C SER A 119 -16.03 -4.55 12.78
N ILE A 120 -16.49 -3.93 11.69
CA ILE A 120 -17.53 -2.88 11.73
C ILE A 120 -18.91 -3.54 11.92
N GLU A 121 -19.77 -2.97 12.77
CA GLU A 121 -21.13 -3.47 12.93
C GLU A 121 -21.87 -3.52 11.59
N GLY A 122 -22.50 -4.65 11.27
CA GLY A 122 -23.21 -4.85 10.00
C GLY A 122 -22.34 -5.26 8.79
N ALA A 123 -21.01 -5.32 8.93
CA ALA A 123 -20.11 -5.73 7.85
C ALA A 123 -20.43 -7.15 7.33
N GLU A 124 -20.70 -8.10 8.22
CA GLU A 124 -21.06 -9.48 7.85
C GLU A 124 -22.36 -9.52 7.02
N ALA A 125 -23.38 -8.76 7.42
CA ALA A 125 -24.64 -8.68 6.68
C ALA A 125 -24.45 -8.05 5.29
N TRP A 126 -23.61 -7.01 5.20
CA TRP A 126 -23.23 -6.38 3.94
C TRP A 126 -22.51 -7.35 2.99
N ILE A 127 -21.49 -8.08 3.48
CA ILE A 127 -20.73 -9.08 2.72
C ILE A 127 -21.67 -10.17 2.20
N ALA A 128 -22.56 -10.67 3.07
CA ALA A 128 -23.53 -11.70 2.74
C ALA A 128 -24.69 -11.21 1.83
N LYS A 129 -24.68 -9.95 1.39
CA LYS A 129 -25.74 -9.30 0.58
C LYS A 129 -27.12 -9.37 1.26
N LYS A 130 -27.14 -9.26 2.59
CA LYS A 130 -28.36 -9.23 3.42
C LYS A 130 -28.73 -7.81 3.89
N SER A 131 -27.92 -6.82 3.55
CA SER A 131 -28.15 -5.40 3.83
C SER A 131 -27.63 -4.55 2.67
N ASP A 132 -28.29 -3.41 2.43
CA ASP A 132 -27.92 -2.44 1.41
C ASP A 132 -26.84 -1.44 1.88
N HIS A 133 -26.54 -1.41 3.19
CA HIS A 133 -25.49 -0.58 3.79
C HIS A 133 -24.85 -1.27 5.00
N ILE A 134 -23.74 -0.73 5.49
CA ILE A 134 -23.06 -1.19 6.71
C ILE A 134 -23.61 -0.38 7.88
N SER A 135 -24.44 -0.99 8.73
CA SER A 135 -25.14 -0.28 9.83
C SER A 135 -24.23 0.42 10.84
N GLY A 136 -22.97 0.00 10.95
CA GLY A 136 -21.96 0.60 11.80
C GLY A 136 -21.28 1.82 11.19
N ILE A 137 -21.65 2.26 9.99
CA ILE A 137 -21.14 3.48 9.37
C ILE A 137 -22.31 4.45 9.20
N SER A 138 -22.10 5.70 9.58
CA SER A 138 -23.03 6.78 9.28
C SER A 138 -22.29 8.06 8.90
N VAL A 139 -22.87 8.79 7.94
CA VAL A 139 -22.35 10.07 7.46
C VAL A 139 -23.36 11.17 7.79
N ASP A 140 -22.92 12.19 8.52
CA ASP A 140 -23.69 13.38 8.84
C ASP A 140 -22.86 14.63 8.52
N GLY A 141 -23.13 15.20 7.34
CA GLY A 141 -22.37 16.31 6.78
C GLY A 141 -20.89 15.94 6.61
N LYS A 142 -20.04 16.47 7.48
CA LYS A 142 -18.58 16.22 7.46
C LYS A 142 -18.15 15.14 8.45
N THR A 143 -19.07 14.62 9.25
CA THR A 143 -18.75 13.66 10.30
C THR A 143 -19.07 12.26 9.81
N ILE A 144 -18.07 11.38 9.84
CA ILE A 144 -18.24 9.94 9.63
C ILE A 144 -18.14 9.27 10.99
N THR A 145 -19.18 8.55 11.39
CA THR A 145 -19.14 7.71 12.60
C THR A 145 -18.97 6.27 12.17
N ILE A 146 -17.93 5.60 12.68
CA ILE A 146 -17.68 4.17 12.49
C ILE A 146 -17.76 3.48 13.84
N LYS A 147 -18.62 2.47 13.95
CA LYS A 147 -18.82 1.64 15.13
C LYS A 147 -18.37 0.22 14.89
N LEU A 148 -17.45 -0.24 15.71
CA LEU A 148 -16.87 -1.58 15.69
C LEU A 148 -17.64 -2.51 16.63
N SER A 149 -17.74 -3.78 16.25
CA SER A 149 -18.26 -4.87 17.08
C SER A 149 -17.26 -5.37 18.13
N LYS A 150 -15.97 -5.05 17.93
CA LYS A 150 -14.87 -5.34 18.87
C LYS A 150 -13.71 -4.34 18.66
N PRO A 151 -12.86 -4.11 19.67
CA PRO A 151 -11.69 -3.25 19.50
C PRO A 151 -10.72 -3.80 18.44
N VAL A 152 -10.22 -2.91 17.58
CA VAL A 152 -9.19 -3.21 16.57
C VAL A 152 -8.01 -2.28 16.80
N GLY A 153 -6.91 -2.80 17.32
CA GLY A 153 -5.77 -1.99 17.79
C GLY A 153 -5.08 -1.16 16.70
N ASN A 154 -5.17 -1.59 15.43
CA ASN A 154 -4.56 -0.92 14.29
C ASN A 154 -5.59 -0.20 13.38
N PHE A 155 -6.78 0.13 13.88
CA PHE A 155 -7.85 0.69 13.05
C PHE A 155 -7.48 2.04 12.41
N ILE A 156 -6.90 2.97 13.17
CA ILE A 156 -6.40 4.25 12.64
C ILE A 156 -5.25 4.05 11.65
N PRO A 157 -4.21 3.24 11.94
CA PRO A 157 -3.20 2.90 10.94
C PRO A 157 -3.78 2.36 9.63
N VAL A 158 -4.80 1.50 9.70
CA VAL A 158 -5.51 0.98 8.53
C VAL A 158 -6.18 2.10 7.74
N LEU A 159 -6.89 3.02 8.41
CA LEU A 159 -7.48 4.20 7.77
C LEU A 159 -6.43 5.18 7.20
N GLY A 160 -5.20 5.16 7.73
CA GLY A 160 -4.06 5.90 7.20
C GLY A 160 -3.42 5.24 5.97
N GLN A 161 -3.65 3.95 5.77
CA GLN A 161 -3.22 3.18 4.61
C GLN A 161 -4.29 3.08 3.51
N PHE A 162 -5.56 3.12 3.88
CA PHE A 162 -6.67 2.85 2.99
C PHE A 162 -6.96 4.02 2.03
N ALA A 163 -6.65 3.86 0.75
CA ALA A 163 -6.92 4.88 -0.26
C ALA A 163 -8.43 5.01 -0.52
N ILE A 164 -8.96 6.24 -0.50
CA ILE A 164 -10.36 6.50 -0.82
C ILE A 164 -10.53 6.59 -2.33
N TYR A 165 -11.59 5.97 -2.85
CA TYR A 165 -11.92 5.91 -4.27
C TYR A 165 -13.22 6.67 -4.58
N PRO A 166 -13.38 7.18 -5.82
CA PRO A 166 -14.54 7.97 -6.20
C PRO A 166 -15.77 7.07 -6.42
N GLU A 167 -16.73 7.12 -5.49
CA GLU A 167 -17.96 6.32 -5.60
C GLU A 167 -18.66 6.59 -6.93
N HIS A 168 -18.76 7.87 -7.32
CA HIS A 168 -19.49 8.30 -8.51
C HIS A 168 -18.95 7.72 -9.83
N LEU A 169 -17.72 7.19 -9.86
CA LEU A 169 -17.11 6.55 -11.03
C LEU A 169 -17.07 5.02 -10.93
N LEU A 170 -17.17 4.46 -9.73
CA LEU A 170 -16.89 3.04 -9.47
C LEU A 170 -18.05 2.28 -8.84
N LYS A 171 -19.15 2.95 -8.46
CA LYS A 171 -20.30 2.31 -7.79
C LYS A 171 -20.94 1.16 -8.55
N ASP A 172 -20.87 1.19 -9.88
CA ASP A 172 -21.48 0.19 -10.76
C ASP A 172 -20.49 -0.92 -11.16
N GLU A 173 -19.23 -0.85 -10.69
CA GLU A 173 -18.23 -1.88 -10.96
C GLU A 173 -18.51 -3.17 -10.19
N ASN A 174 -18.14 -4.31 -10.78
CA ASN A 174 -18.15 -5.57 -10.06
C ASN A 174 -16.99 -5.57 -9.04
N PRO A 175 -17.25 -5.74 -7.73
CA PRO A 175 -16.17 -5.77 -6.73
C PRO A 175 -15.14 -6.86 -6.99
N LEU A 176 -15.54 -7.99 -7.58
CA LEU A 176 -14.60 -9.06 -7.92
C LEU A 176 -13.65 -8.70 -9.07
N GLU A 177 -13.99 -7.69 -9.87
CA GLU A 177 -13.21 -7.25 -11.03
C GLU A 177 -12.75 -5.79 -10.92
N ILE A 178 -12.97 -5.12 -9.78
CA ILE A 178 -12.61 -3.70 -9.63
C ILE A 178 -11.11 -3.47 -9.89
N HIS A 179 -10.25 -4.42 -9.54
CA HIS A 179 -8.81 -4.38 -9.82
C HIS A 179 -8.48 -4.33 -11.32
N ASN A 180 -9.38 -4.81 -12.17
CA ASN A 180 -9.27 -4.83 -13.64
C ASN A 180 -10.12 -3.75 -14.32
N SER A 181 -10.81 -2.88 -13.60
CA SER A 181 -11.64 -1.81 -14.19
C SER A 181 -10.85 -0.94 -15.19
N ASP A 182 -11.55 -0.44 -16.21
CA ASP A 182 -10.99 0.53 -17.16
C ASP A 182 -10.74 1.90 -16.52
N PHE A 183 -11.28 2.16 -15.33
CA PHE A 183 -10.90 3.30 -14.50
C PHE A 183 -9.38 3.43 -14.34
N TRP A 184 -8.67 2.30 -14.23
CA TRP A 184 -7.21 2.29 -14.02
C TRP A 184 -6.39 2.71 -15.25
N LYS A 185 -7.00 2.85 -16.43
CA LYS A 185 -6.35 3.43 -17.62
C LYS A 185 -6.14 4.94 -17.47
N ASN A 186 -7.07 5.61 -16.79
CA ASN A 186 -7.03 7.05 -16.51
C ASN A 186 -7.70 7.38 -15.16
N PRO A 187 -7.10 6.98 -14.04
CA PRO A 187 -7.74 7.07 -12.73
C PRO A 187 -7.89 8.52 -12.27
N ILE A 188 -9.04 8.81 -11.64
CA ILE A 188 -9.33 10.07 -10.98
C ILE A 188 -9.04 9.93 -9.49
N GLY A 189 -7.99 10.60 -9.01
CA GLY A 189 -7.61 10.63 -7.60
C GLY A 189 -8.06 11.90 -6.88
N ASN A 190 -7.51 12.12 -5.70
CA ASN A 190 -7.78 13.27 -4.82
C ASN A 190 -6.48 13.88 -4.24
N GLY A 191 -5.34 13.41 -4.76
CA GLY A 191 -4.00 13.77 -4.34
C GLY A 191 -3.44 15.04 -5.01
N MET A 192 -2.20 15.37 -4.65
CA MET A 192 -1.52 16.57 -5.14
C MET A 192 -1.01 16.46 -6.58
N TYR A 193 -0.94 15.24 -7.14
CA TYR A 193 -0.70 15.00 -8.57
C TYR A 193 -1.85 14.20 -9.16
N LYS A 194 -2.08 14.39 -10.46
CA LYS A 194 -2.99 13.58 -11.27
C LYS A 194 -2.22 12.93 -12.42
N LEU A 195 -2.73 11.81 -12.94
CA LEU A 195 -2.19 11.23 -14.16
C LEU A 195 -2.37 12.22 -15.33
N GLU A 196 -1.28 12.51 -16.04
CA GLU A 196 -1.29 13.24 -17.30
C GLU A 196 -1.40 12.25 -18.46
N LYS A 197 -0.57 11.20 -18.43
CA LYS A 197 -0.52 10.19 -19.47
C LYS A 197 0.01 8.87 -18.94
N LEU A 198 -0.60 7.77 -19.36
CA LEU A 198 0.00 6.43 -19.31
C LEU A 198 0.34 6.01 -20.74
N GLU A 199 1.61 5.73 -21.00
CA GLU A 199 2.11 5.17 -22.25
C GLU A 199 2.52 3.71 -21.98
N PRO A 200 1.67 2.73 -22.33
CA PRO A 200 1.91 1.33 -22.04
C PRO A 200 3.26 0.85 -22.59
N GLY A 201 3.95 0.04 -21.80
CA GLY A 201 5.31 -0.45 -22.08
C GLY A 201 6.42 0.57 -21.82
N ASN A 202 6.09 1.86 -21.61
CA ASN A 202 7.09 2.92 -21.53
C ASN A 202 7.05 3.67 -20.19
N TYR A 203 6.11 4.61 -20.00
CA TYR A 203 6.12 5.53 -18.87
C TYR A 203 4.71 5.98 -18.46
N ALA A 204 4.59 6.46 -17.23
CA ALA A 204 3.43 7.24 -16.78
C ALA A 204 3.91 8.62 -16.32
N SER A 205 3.28 9.69 -16.81
CA SER A 205 3.57 11.05 -16.36
C SER A 205 2.44 11.60 -15.51
N PHE A 206 2.81 12.36 -14.48
CA PHE A 206 1.89 12.97 -13.53
C PHE A 206 2.20 14.45 -13.40
N VAL A 207 1.16 15.26 -13.28
CA VAL A 207 1.24 16.72 -13.15
C VAL A 207 0.48 17.19 -11.92
N PRO A 208 0.84 18.34 -11.33
CA PRO A 208 0.12 18.89 -10.17
C PRO A 208 -1.39 18.98 -10.42
N ALA A 209 -2.18 18.55 -9.45
CA ALA A 209 -3.63 18.67 -9.50
C ALA A 209 -4.06 20.10 -9.12
N GLU A 210 -4.83 20.73 -10.01
CA GLU A 210 -5.40 22.06 -9.76
C GLU A 210 -6.36 22.05 -8.57
N THR A 211 -7.09 20.93 -8.39
CA THR A 211 -8.08 20.74 -7.33
C THR A 211 -7.49 20.50 -5.94
N TYR A 212 -6.18 20.22 -5.82
CA TYR A 212 -5.54 19.99 -4.53
C TYR A 212 -5.56 21.24 -3.65
N GLU A 213 -6.17 21.14 -2.48
CA GLU A 213 -6.40 22.22 -1.52
C GLU A 213 -5.16 22.60 -0.70
N GLY A 214 -4.17 21.70 -0.64
CA GLY A 214 -2.93 21.90 0.10
C GLY A 214 -1.89 22.76 -0.62
N LYS A 215 -0.68 22.80 -0.04
CA LYS A 215 0.45 23.51 -0.64
C LYS A 215 0.81 22.90 -1.99
N LYS A 216 0.77 23.72 -3.04
CA LYS A 216 1.12 23.27 -4.40
C LYS A 216 2.56 22.75 -4.47
N PRO A 217 2.78 21.60 -5.14
CA PRO A 217 4.13 21.06 -5.33
C PRO A 217 5.03 22.01 -6.14
N LYS A 218 6.32 21.95 -5.83
CA LYS A 218 7.36 22.65 -6.60
C LYS A 218 7.72 21.89 -7.88
N ILE A 219 7.82 20.57 -7.80
CA ILE A 219 8.02 19.67 -8.95
C ILE A 219 6.78 19.77 -9.84
N LYS A 220 6.99 20.06 -11.13
CA LYS A 220 5.90 20.28 -12.10
C LYS A 220 5.54 19.01 -12.87
N LYS A 221 6.43 18.01 -12.86
CA LYS A 221 6.19 16.74 -13.53
C LYS A 221 6.86 15.60 -12.79
N ILE A 222 6.14 14.49 -12.60
CA ILE A 222 6.74 13.23 -12.19
C ILE A 222 6.64 12.28 -13.38
N VAL A 223 7.74 11.59 -13.70
CA VAL A 223 7.77 10.57 -14.75
C VAL A 223 8.13 9.24 -14.10
N LEU A 224 7.17 8.33 -14.05
CA LEU A 224 7.37 6.95 -13.62
C LEU A 224 7.78 6.10 -14.82
N THR A 225 8.89 5.38 -14.67
CA THR A 225 9.37 4.39 -15.65
C THR A 225 9.64 3.06 -14.96
N THR A 226 9.87 2.02 -15.75
CA THR A 226 10.42 0.75 -15.27
C THR A 226 11.90 0.69 -15.62
N VAL A 227 12.72 0.22 -14.69
CA VAL A 227 14.16 0.03 -14.91
C VAL A 227 14.57 -1.36 -14.44
N SER A 228 15.24 -2.10 -15.31
CA SER A 228 15.91 -3.35 -14.93
C SER A 228 17.29 -3.10 -14.32
N GLU A 229 17.97 -2.04 -14.76
CA GLU A 229 19.33 -1.67 -14.35
C GLU A 229 19.38 -0.26 -13.71
N PRO A 230 18.86 -0.10 -12.47
CA PRO A 230 18.74 1.21 -11.82
C PRO A 230 20.09 1.94 -11.68
N THR A 231 21.18 1.21 -11.44
CA THR A 231 22.54 1.77 -11.28
C THR A 231 23.02 2.46 -12.55
N SER A 232 22.75 1.89 -13.73
CA SER A 232 23.09 2.50 -15.01
C SER A 232 22.19 3.70 -15.32
N ALA A 233 20.90 3.60 -15.03
CA ALA A 233 19.94 4.70 -15.19
C ALA A 233 20.33 5.90 -14.31
N ALA A 234 20.74 5.66 -13.07
CA ALA A 234 21.21 6.68 -12.14
C ALA A 234 22.48 7.39 -12.62
N LYS A 235 23.49 6.62 -13.10
CA LYS A 235 24.74 7.19 -13.66
C LYS A 235 24.52 8.05 -14.89
N THR A 236 23.49 7.75 -15.68
CA THR A 236 23.16 8.49 -16.91
C THR A 236 22.16 9.63 -16.68
N GLY A 237 21.76 9.89 -15.42
CA GLY A 237 20.82 10.97 -15.08
C GLY A 237 19.38 10.71 -15.54
N LYS A 238 19.01 9.45 -15.79
CA LYS A 238 17.64 9.05 -16.18
C LYS A 238 16.74 8.71 -15.00
N LEU A 239 17.31 8.68 -13.80
CA LEU A 239 16.65 8.33 -12.56
C LEU A 239 17.04 9.36 -11.51
N ASP A 240 16.06 9.88 -10.78
CA ASP A 240 16.26 10.84 -9.69
C ASP A 240 15.88 10.23 -8.33
N PHE A 241 14.93 9.30 -8.31
CA PHE A 241 14.50 8.63 -7.08
C PHE A 241 13.97 7.21 -7.34
N PHE A 242 14.35 6.28 -6.48
CA PHE A 242 13.73 4.97 -6.35
C PHE A 242 14.01 4.39 -4.96
N ASN A 243 13.30 3.32 -4.60
CA ASN A 243 13.56 2.56 -3.38
C ASN A 243 13.81 1.09 -3.71
N THR A 244 14.61 0.42 -2.88
CA THR A 244 14.90 -1.01 -3.04
C THR A 244 15.29 -1.63 -1.70
N ASN A 245 15.04 -2.93 -1.56
CA ASN A 245 15.59 -3.77 -0.50
C ASN A 245 16.45 -4.93 -1.07
N VAL A 246 16.83 -4.83 -2.35
CA VAL A 246 17.67 -5.81 -3.03
C VAL A 246 19.14 -5.49 -2.76
N VAL A 247 19.83 -6.40 -2.06
CA VAL A 247 21.21 -6.21 -1.58
C VAL A 247 22.17 -5.86 -2.72
N GLU A 248 22.10 -6.57 -3.84
CA GLU A 248 22.97 -6.36 -4.99
C GLU A 248 22.81 -4.94 -5.58
N ILE A 249 21.57 -4.45 -5.65
CA ILE A 249 21.28 -3.10 -6.12
C ILE A 249 21.82 -2.06 -5.13
N ILE A 250 21.60 -2.26 -3.82
CA ILE A 250 22.12 -1.39 -2.76
C ILE A 250 23.66 -1.28 -2.85
N GLU A 251 24.35 -2.41 -2.99
CA GLU A 251 25.82 -2.42 -3.13
C GLU A 251 26.28 -1.72 -4.41
N SER A 252 25.66 -1.99 -5.55
CA SER A 252 26.04 -1.38 -6.83
C SER A 252 25.82 0.14 -6.85
N MET A 253 24.77 0.63 -6.17
CA MET A 253 24.46 2.05 -6.06
C MET A 253 25.50 2.84 -5.25
N LYS A 254 26.31 2.18 -4.39
CA LYS A 254 27.44 2.85 -3.72
C LYS A 254 28.48 3.40 -4.70
N SER A 255 28.47 2.94 -5.95
CA SER A 255 29.34 3.44 -7.03
C SER A 255 28.76 4.63 -7.81
N VAL A 256 27.64 5.21 -7.35
CA VAL A 256 26.92 6.29 -8.03
C VAL A 256 27.05 7.58 -7.20
N ASP A 257 28.07 8.38 -7.49
CA ASP A 257 28.44 9.55 -6.68
C ASP A 257 27.35 10.65 -6.59
N ASN A 258 26.45 10.69 -7.56
CA ASN A 258 25.36 11.67 -7.63
C ASN A 258 24.05 11.19 -6.96
N PHE A 259 24.06 10.06 -6.25
CA PHE A 259 22.90 9.53 -5.54
C PHE A 259 23.11 9.47 -4.04
N ALA A 260 22.18 10.06 -3.28
CA ALA A 260 22.16 9.94 -1.83
C ALA A 260 21.36 8.69 -1.41
N ALA A 261 22.01 7.79 -0.67
CA ALA A 261 21.33 6.66 -0.04
C ALA A 261 20.77 7.08 1.32
N ASN A 262 19.49 6.78 1.55
CA ASN A 262 18.82 7.00 2.83
C ASN A 262 18.26 5.67 3.31
N SER A 263 18.95 5.03 4.24
CA SER A 263 18.48 3.78 4.84
C SER A 263 17.33 4.07 5.80
N ILE A 264 16.24 3.33 5.65
CA ILE A 264 15.09 3.38 6.55
C ILE A 264 14.94 1.98 7.15
N ASP A 265 14.95 1.91 8.47
CA ASP A 265 14.60 0.68 9.17
C ASP A 265 13.09 0.47 9.02
N MET A 266 12.71 -0.55 8.25
CA MET A 266 11.33 -0.88 7.97
C MET A 266 11.07 -2.31 8.40
N LEU A 267 9.91 -2.50 9.04
CA LEU A 267 9.44 -3.83 9.37
C LEU A 267 9.14 -4.62 8.09
N PHE A 268 9.99 -5.58 7.76
CA PHE A 268 9.84 -6.43 6.57
C PHE A 268 10.18 -7.88 6.90
N TYR A 269 9.23 -8.79 6.69
CA TYR A 269 9.42 -10.21 6.94
C TYR A 269 9.73 -10.95 5.64
N ARG A 270 10.73 -11.84 5.70
CA ARG A 270 10.91 -12.90 4.71
C ARG A 270 10.56 -14.22 5.38
N TYR A 271 9.53 -14.88 4.87
CA TYR A 271 8.96 -16.07 5.49
C TYR A 271 8.54 -17.09 4.44
N LEU A 272 8.51 -18.36 4.86
CA LEU A 272 7.96 -19.47 4.09
C LEU A 272 6.53 -19.71 4.56
N VAL A 273 5.57 -19.65 3.64
CA VAL A 273 4.19 -20.05 3.92
C VAL A 273 4.01 -21.49 3.48
N VAL A 274 3.58 -22.33 4.42
CA VAL A 274 3.21 -23.72 4.15
C VAL A 274 1.69 -23.79 4.05
N ASN A 275 1.19 -24.27 2.90
CA ASN A 275 -0.24 -24.46 2.71
C ASN A 275 -0.70 -25.76 3.38
N ILE A 276 -1.53 -25.64 4.43
CA ILE A 276 -2.09 -26.78 5.16
C ILE A 276 -3.48 -27.19 4.64
N GLN A 277 -4.14 -26.32 3.87
CA GLN A 277 -5.51 -26.51 3.37
C GLN A 277 -5.80 -25.54 2.22
N ASP A 278 -6.40 -26.01 1.13
CA ASP A 278 -6.84 -25.14 0.03
C ASP A 278 -8.11 -24.33 0.35
N ALA A 279 -8.54 -23.50 -0.59
CA ALA A 279 -9.69 -22.61 -0.43
C ALA A 279 -11.02 -23.37 -0.34
N GLU A 280 -11.09 -24.59 -0.89
CA GLU A 280 -12.23 -25.49 -0.87
C GLU A 280 -12.30 -26.34 0.41
N GLY A 281 -11.27 -26.26 1.25
CA GLY A 281 -11.19 -26.98 2.52
C GLY A 281 -10.52 -28.35 2.43
N ASN A 282 -9.92 -28.71 1.30
CA ASN A 282 -9.14 -29.95 1.18
C ASN A 282 -7.80 -29.79 1.89
N LYS A 283 -7.47 -30.74 2.75
CA LYS A 283 -6.23 -30.71 3.54
C LYS A 283 -5.05 -31.19 2.72
N ASN A 284 -3.91 -30.55 2.93
CA ASN A 284 -2.61 -31.12 2.58
C ASN A 284 -2.16 -31.97 3.77
N GLU A 285 -2.30 -33.30 3.68
CA GLU A 285 -2.09 -34.21 4.82
C GLU A 285 -0.66 -34.14 5.36
N GLU A 286 0.35 -34.03 4.49
CA GLU A 286 1.75 -33.91 4.89
C GLU A 286 2.01 -32.59 5.62
N MET A 287 1.52 -31.49 5.08
CA MET A 287 1.74 -30.17 5.66
C MET A 287 0.84 -29.89 6.86
N ALA A 288 -0.28 -30.60 7.01
CA ALA A 288 -1.14 -30.54 8.18
C ALA A 288 -0.45 -31.14 9.42
N ASP A 289 0.44 -32.12 9.25
CA ASP A 289 1.25 -32.66 10.33
C ASP A 289 2.26 -31.62 10.85
N LYS A 290 2.08 -31.21 12.11
CA LYS A 290 2.97 -30.26 12.79
C LYS A 290 4.43 -30.72 12.75
N ARG A 291 4.69 -32.03 12.86
CA ARG A 291 6.05 -32.59 12.90
C ARG A 291 6.79 -32.37 11.59
N VAL A 292 6.09 -32.39 10.45
CA VAL A 292 6.69 -32.08 9.13
C VAL A 292 7.09 -30.61 9.08
N ARG A 293 6.24 -29.70 9.57
CA ARG A 293 6.56 -28.26 9.61
C ARG A 293 7.70 -27.96 10.58
N GLU A 294 7.76 -28.63 11.73
CA GLU A 294 8.89 -28.53 12.66
C GLU A 294 10.18 -29.06 12.01
N ALA A 295 10.13 -30.20 11.31
CA ALA A 295 11.27 -30.72 10.57
C ALA A 295 11.78 -29.75 9.49
N LEU A 296 10.89 -29.04 8.79
CA LEU A 296 11.29 -27.97 7.86
C LEU A 296 12.00 -26.82 8.57
N MET A 297 11.54 -26.43 9.76
CA MET A 297 12.17 -25.37 10.55
C MET A 297 13.57 -25.76 11.05
N TYR A 298 13.76 -27.04 11.42
CA TYR A 298 15.06 -27.59 11.83
C TYR A 298 15.99 -27.84 10.64
N GLY A 299 15.47 -28.26 9.49
CA GLY A 299 16.27 -28.59 8.31
C GLY A 299 16.74 -27.39 7.48
N ILE A 300 16.37 -26.16 7.87
CA ILE A 300 16.79 -24.92 7.20
C ILE A 300 17.65 -24.09 8.15
N ASP A 301 18.90 -23.87 7.77
CA ASP A 301 19.78 -22.94 8.49
C ASP A 301 19.39 -21.48 8.19
N ARG A 302 18.40 -20.99 8.95
CA ARG A 302 17.86 -19.63 8.81
C ARG A 302 18.89 -18.56 9.16
N LYS A 303 19.82 -18.84 10.09
CA LYS A 303 20.90 -17.90 10.47
C LYS A 303 21.87 -17.73 9.31
N ILE A 304 22.37 -18.83 8.72
CA ILE A 304 23.24 -18.79 7.54
C ILE A 304 22.53 -18.14 6.35
N LEU A 305 21.25 -18.44 6.11
CA LEU A 305 20.50 -17.78 5.02
C LEU A 305 20.40 -16.28 5.20
N ALA A 306 20.08 -15.81 6.41
CA ALA A 306 20.02 -14.37 6.71
C ALA A 306 21.40 -13.71 6.49
N GLU A 307 22.46 -14.29 7.03
CA GLU A 307 23.82 -13.74 6.92
C GLU A 307 24.36 -13.73 5.48
N LYS A 308 24.11 -14.80 4.70
CA LYS A 308 24.65 -14.96 3.34
C LYS A 308 23.87 -14.17 2.30
N LEU A 309 22.54 -14.12 2.41
CA LEU A 309 21.68 -13.45 1.42
C LEU A 309 21.45 -11.98 1.77
N TYR A 310 21.47 -11.63 3.06
CA TYR A 310 21.15 -10.29 3.56
C TYR A 310 22.16 -9.82 4.61
N PRO A 311 23.46 -9.73 4.25
CA PRO A 311 24.51 -9.38 5.20
C PRO A 311 24.23 -8.03 5.86
N ASN A 312 24.16 -8.03 7.19
CA ASN A 312 23.83 -6.85 8.04
C ASN A 312 22.44 -6.23 7.77
N LEU A 313 21.56 -6.90 7.02
CA LEU A 313 20.23 -6.40 6.64
C LEU A 313 19.08 -7.29 7.11
N ALA A 314 19.36 -8.49 7.62
CA ALA A 314 18.34 -9.38 8.17
C ALA A 314 18.78 -10.02 9.48
N THR A 315 17.79 -10.23 10.35
CA THR A 315 17.93 -10.98 11.60
C THR A 315 16.97 -12.16 11.54
N SER A 316 17.45 -13.37 11.86
CA SER A 316 16.57 -14.53 12.00
C SER A 316 15.68 -14.36 13.23
N LEU A 317 14.37 -14.49 13.06
CA LEU A 317 13.37 -14.37 14.13
C LEU A 317 12.65 -15.70 14.35
N ASN A 318 12.26 -15.98 15.60
CA ASN A 318 11.40 -17.12 15.95
C ASN A 318 9.93 -16.71 16.17
N THR A 319 9.64 -15.41 16.12
CA THR A 319 8.30 -14.86 16.31
C THR A 319 7.95 -13.92 15.15
N GLY A 320 6.66 -13.56 15.08
CA GLY A 320 6.18 -12.49 14.21
C GLY A 320 6.43 -11.09 14.76
N VAL A 321 7.19 -10.93 15.85
CA VAL A 321 7.53 -9.61 16.44
C VAL A 321 9.03 -9.38 16.28
N PRO A 322 9.52 -8.18 15.92
CA PRO A 322 10.95 -7.91 15.89
C PRO A 322 11.59 -8.03 17.28
N SER A 323 12.81 -8.55 17.34
CA SER A 323 13.55 -8.68 18.61
C SER A 323 13.93 -7.34 19.26
N SER A 324 13.84 -6.23 18.51
CA SER A 324 14.03 -4.86 19.00
C SER A 324 12.81 -4.30 19.73
N PHE A 325 11.65 -4.95 19.64
CA PHE A 325 10.40 -4.47 20.24
C PHE A 325 10.26 -5.05 21.65
N LYS A 326 9.67 -4.27 22.57
CA LYS A 326 9.46 -4.72 23.97
C LYS A 326 8.45 -5.87 24.06
N GLU A 327 7.61 -6.03 23.04
CA GLU A 327 6.60 -7.09 22.89
C GLU A 327 7.20 -8.41 22.36
N TYR A 328 8.50 -8.45 22.05
CA TYR A 328 9.14 -9.68 21.59
C TYR A 328 9.08 -10.77 22.64
N ASP A 329 8.54 -11.93 22.28
CA ASP A 329 8.53 -13.10 23.15
C ASP A 329 9.90 -13.78 23.15
N THR A 330 10.66 -13.56 24.23
CA THR A 330 11.98 -14.17 24.45
C THR A 330 11.92 -15.64 24.84
N GLU A 331 10.73 -16.18 25.15
CA GLU A 331 10.52 -17.60 25.50
C GLU A 331 10.00 -18.42 24.32
N ALA A 332 9.86 -17.81 23.14
CA ALA A 332 9.40 -18.49 21.93
C ALA A 332 10.31 -19.67 21.56
N SER A 333 9.70 -20.73 21.01
CA SER A 333 10.43 -21.94 20.62
C SER A 333 11.57 -21.66 19.65
N GLU A 334 12.75 -22.19 19.95
CA GLU A 334 13.93 -22.10 19.10
C GLU A 334 14.02 -23.35 18.20
N TYR A 335 14.35 -23.11 16.93
CA TYR A 335 14.59 -24.17 15.95
C TYR A 335 16.03 -24.04 15.44
N GLU A 336 16.96 -24.62 16.20
CA GLU A 336 18.38 -24.68 15.83
C GLU A 336 18.62 -25.73 14.75
N PHE A 337 19.36 -25.37 13.70
CA PHE A 337 19.62 -26.23 12.56
C PHE A 337 20.21 -27.59 13.00
N ASN A 338 19.61 -28.70 12.56
CA ASN A 338 20.05 -30.06 12.92
C ASN A 338 19.89 -31.10 11.81
#